data_AF-A0A229GN79-F1
#
_entry.id   AF-A0A229GN79-F1
#
_cell.length_a   1.000
_cell.length_b   1.000
_cell.length_c   1.000
_cell.angle_alpha   90.00
_cell.angle_beta   90.00
_cell.angle_gamma   90.00
#
_symmetry.space_group_name_H-M   'P 1'
#
loop_
_entity.id
_entity.type
_entity.pdbx_description
1 polymer ?
#
loop_
_entity_poly.entity_id
_entity_poly.type
_entity_poly.pdbx_seq_one_letter_code
_entity_poly.pdbx_strand_id
1 'polypeptide(L)'
;MSRLPIWSITTSCSALLLTLGAVGQVHADSMSSLIAQKSAQPDYSARYTPSYPAVPAAKISTRSTIQRAGAGNYRSNAVNTQPAANNAYRYPEVQAKMPTVLPAFLSGNYDNVDSEYLPLLSNAETQSSLAAREVISIARKMALNERTIIQGGCWDYLNAVFKRAGVTRDTIHKGTYGQGPYANSGEIEVGDWLYYINHGYNGVEHSGLFVGWVDEQAKQALILSYAGESRREPARYRVYDLSNVYQIMRPNV
;
A
#
# COMPACT_ATOMS: atom_id res chain seq x y z
N MET A 1 10.38 -50.45 -58.74
CA MET A 1 10.88 -49.69 -57.57
C MET A 1 10.45 -48.25 -57.82
N SER A 2 9.56 -47.57 -57.11
CA SER A 2 9.06 -47.67 -55.73
C SER A 2 7.59 -47.24 -55.67
N ARG A 3 6.96 -47.55 -54.55
CA ARG A 3 5.52 -47.56 -54.28
C ARG A 3 4.97 -46.15 -53.99
N LEU A 4 3.75 -45.87 -54.47
CA LEU A 4 2.75 -45.00 -53.82
C LEU A 4 2.35 -45.61 -52.45
N PRO A 5 1.80 -44.89 -51.43
CA PRO A 5 0.42 -44.37 -51.58
C PRO A 5 -0.15 -43.30 -50.60
N ILE A 6 -1.36 -42.85 -50.98
CA ILE A 6 -2.58 -42.55 -50.18
C ILE A 6 -2.67 -41.25 -49.35
N TRP A 7 -3.67 -40.44 -49.72
CA TRP A 7 -4.38 -39.47 -48.90
C TRP A 7 -5.40 -40.16 -47.98
N SER A 8 -5.63 -39.65 -46.77
CA SER A 8 -6.92 -39.77 -46.06
C SER A 8 -7.10 -38.67 -45.01
N ILE A 9 -8.25 -38.00 -45.08
CA ILE A 9 -8.87 -37.12 -44.08
C ILE A 9 -9.71 -37.99 -43.14
N THR A 10 -9.64 -37.82 -41.81
CA THR A 10 -10.76 -38.13 -40.89
C THR A 10 -10.64 -37.46 -39.50
N THR A 11 -11.71 -36.73 -39.15
CA THR A 11 -12.40 -36.55 -37.84
C THR A 11 -11.71 -36.07 -36.54
N SER A 12 -12.20 -34.89 -36.13
CA SER A 12 -12.56 -34.40 -34.79
C SER A 12 -12.97 -35.46 -33.74
N CYS A 13 -12.57 -35.25 -32.48
CA CYS A 13 -13.42 -35.43 -31.28
C CYS A 13 -12.73 -34.91 -29.99
N SER A 14 -13.31 -33.85 -29.42
CA SER A 14 -13.57 -33.64 -27.98
C SER A 14 -12.43 -33.80 -26.95
N ALA A 15 -11.92 -32.66 -26.47
CA ALA A 15 -11.55 -32.50 -25.07
C ALA A 15 -12.06 -31.15 -24.55
N LEU A 16 -13.32 -31.15 -24.12
CA LEU A 16 -13.92 -30.12 -23.29
C LEU A 16 -13.30 -30.23 -21.90
N LEU A 17 -12.22 -29.49 -21.64
CA LEU A 17 -11.68 -29.34 -20.28
C LEU A 17 -12.25 -28.08 -19.66
N LEU A 18 -13.22 -28.32 -18.78
CA LEU A 18 -13.73 -27.49 -17.69
C LEU A 18 -12.86 -26.27 -17.36
N THR A 19 -13.36 -25.09 -17.72
CA THR A 19 -12.94 -23.81 -17.17
C THR A 19 -13.50 -23.66 -15.76
N LEU A 20 -12.83 -24.28 -14.79
CA LEU A 20 -13.04 -23.99 -13.36
C LEU A 20 -12.05 -22.91 -12.92
N GLY A 21 -12.62 -21.72 -12.67
CA GLY A 21 -12.09 -20.56 -11.93
C GLY A 21 -10.60 -20.51 -11.60
N ALA A 22 -9.85 -19.74 -12.40
CA ALA A 22 -8.54 -19.21 -12.02
C ALA A 22 -8.42 -17.73 -12.42
N VAL A 23 -9.33 -16.89 -11.94
CA VAL A 23 -9.24 -15.42 -12.19
C VAL A 23 -8.22 -14.75 -11.25
N GLY A 24 -7.69 -15.47 -10.25
CA GLY A 24 -6.72 -14.94 -9.28
C GLY A 24 -5.25 -15.37 -9.46
N GLN A 25 -4.95 -16.44 -10.19
CA GLN A 25 -3.57 -16.99 -10.26
C GLN A 25 -2.75 -16.47 -11.45
N VAL A 26 -3.39 -16.20 -12.59
CA VAL A 26 -2.67 -15.85 -13.84
C VAL A 26 -1.84 -14.57 -13.71
N HIS A 27 -2.18 -13.66 -12.79
CA HIS A 27 -1.44 -12.40 -12.61
C HIS A 27 -0.23 -12.52 -11.66
N ALA A 28 -0.23 -13.48 -10.73
CA ALA A 28 0.95 -13.76 -9.89
C ALA A 28 2.09 -14.41 -10.71
N ASP A 29 1.72 -15.18 -11.74
CA ASP A 29 2.65 -15.85 -12.65
C ASP A 29 3.38 -14.86 -13.58
N SER A 30 2.72 -13.77 -14.00
CA SER A 30 3.34 -12.71 -14.80
C SER A 30 4.43 -11.94 -14.03
N MET A 31 4.22 -11.69 -12.74
CA MET A 31 5.24 -11.05 -11.89
C MET A 31 6.41 -11.99 -11.63
N SER A 32 6.14 -13.26 -11.32
CA SER A 32 7.18 -14.26 -11.07
C SER A 32 8.08 -14.50 -12.30
N SER A 33 7.53 -14.42 -13.51
CA SER A 33 8.27 -14.63 -14.76
C SER A 33 9.12 -13.43 -15.19
N LEU A 34 8.63 -12.20 -15.02
CA LEU A 34 9.43 -10.98 -15.24
C LEU A 34 10.61 -10.87 -14.25
N ILE A 35 10.42 -11.37 -13.02
CA ILE A 35 11.45 -11.42 -11.96
C ILE A 35 12.55 -12.44 -12.29
N ALA A 36 12.20 -13.63 -12.79
CA ALA A 36 13.18 -14.65 -13.19
C ALA A 36 14.13 -14.18 -14.31
N GLN A 37 13.63 -13.35 -15.22
CA GLN A 37 14.42 -12.76 -16.30
C GLN A 37 15.47 -11.75 -15.79
N LYS A 38 15.24 -11.14 -14.61
CA LYS A 38 16.10 -10.11 -14.03
C LYS A 38 17.20 -10.66 -13.10
N SER A 39 17.00 -11.81 -12.46
CA SER A 39 18.04 -12.47 -11.66
C SER A 39 19.31 -12.86 -12.44
N ALA A 40 19.30 -12.73 -13.77
CA ALA A 40 20.44 -12.98 -14.65
C ALA A 40 21.26 -11.72 -15.03
N GLN A 41 20.90 -10.52 -14.56
CA GLN A 41 21.60 -9.26 -14.91
C GLN A 41 22.28 -8.62 -13.68
N PRO A 42 23.55 -8.17 -13.78
CA PRO A 42 24.23 -7.48 -12.69
C PRO A 42 23.66 -6.07 -12.48
N ASP A 43 23.29 -5.75 -11.24
CA ASP A 43 22.75 -4.45 -10.81
C ASP A 43 23.83 -3.34 -10.84
N TYR A 44 23.68 -2.37 -11.73
CA TYR A 44 24.59 -1.20 -11.85
C TYR A 44 24.36 -0.11 -10.79
N SER A 45 23.43 -0.31 -9.86
CA SER A 45 23.07 0.67 -8.81
C SER A 45 23.82 0.47 -7.48
N ALA A 46 24.80 -0.43 -7.42
CA ALA A 46 25.60 -0.74 -6.23
C ALA A 46 26.73 0.30 -5.90
N ARG A 47 26.47 1.61 -6.05
CA ARG A 47 27.43 2.66 -5.65
C ARG A 47 26.84 3.63 -4.62
N TYR A 48 26.32 3.11 -3.52
CA TYR A 48 26.31 3.85 -2.27
C TYR A 48 26.23 2.89 -1.08
N THR A 49 27.38 2.54 -0.52
CA THR A 49 27.48 1.79 0.75
C THR A 49 28.08 2.72 1.80
N PRO A 50 27.29 3.29 2.72
CA PRO A 50 27.84 3.78 3.97
C PRO A 50 28.03 2.59 4.91
N SER A 51 29.27 2.35 5.31
CA SER A 51 29.62 1.37 6.34
C SER A 51 29.11 1.84 7.70
N TYR A 52 28.12 1.16 8.29
CA TYR A 52 27.72 1.38 9.67
C TYR A 52 27.88 0.10 10.50
N PRO A 53 28.34 0.22 11.77
CA PRO A 53 28.45 -0.91 12.69
C PRO A 53 27.07 -1.37 13.18
N ALA A 54 26.90 -2.69 13.32
CA ALA A 54 25.67 -3.31 13.81
C ALA A 54 25.40 -2.95 15.29
N VAL A 55 24.17 -2.52 15.59
CA VAL A 55 23.72 -2.21 16.96
C VAL A 55 22.86 -3.38 17.48
N PRO A 56 23.02 -3.84 18.75
CA PRO A 56 22.27 -4.99 19.26
C PRO A 56 20.78 -4.66 19.52
N ALA A 57 19.92 -5.66 19.31
CA ALA A 57 18.48 -5.57 19.57
C ALA A 57 18.17 -5.39 21.07
N ALA A 58 17.45 -4.31 21.41
CA ALA A 58 16.94 -4.09 22.76
C ALA A 58 15.68 -4.95 23.02
N LYS A 59 15.67 -5.74 24.10
CA LYS A 59 14.47 -6.45 24.58
C LYS A 59 13.61 -5.51 25.42
N ILE A 60 12.38 -5.26 24.99
CA ILE A 60 11.40 -4.45 25.75
C ILE A 60 10.46 -5.41 26.50
N SER A 61 10.39 -5.25 27.82
CA SER A 61 9.46 -5.97 28.70
C SER A 61 8.18 -5.17 28.86
N THR A 62 7.03 -5.74 28.52
CA THR A 62 5.71 -5.11 28.66
C THR A 62 4.95 -5.71 29.84
N ARG A 63 4.91 -4.99 30.96
CA ARG A 63 3.92 -5.24 32.03
C ARG A 63 3.29 -3.91 32.44
N SER A 64 2.07 -3.66 31.97
CA SER A 64 1.26 -2.50 32.38
C SER A 64 -0.03 -2.98 33.03
N THR A 65 -0.18 -2.71 34.32
CA THR A 65 -1.43 -2.86 35.10
C THR A 65 -2.19 -1.54 35.05
N ILE A 66 -3.42 -1.54 34.54
CA ILE A 66 -4.31 -0.37 34.56
C ILE A 66 -5.22 -0.50 35.80
N GLN A 67 -5.11 0.43 36.75
CA GLN A 67 -6.09 0.63 37.82
C GLN A 67 -7.18 1.60 37.36
N ARG A 68 -8.45 1.19 37.51
CA ARG A 68 -9.66 1.96 37.18
C ARG A 68 -10.04 2.83 38.39
N ALA A 69 -10.03 4.16 38.22
CA ALA A 69 -10.54 5.12 39.21
C ALA A 69 -12.07 5.27 39.10
N GLY A 70 -12.72 5.42 40.26
CA GLY A 70 -14.17 5.37 40.46
C GLY A 70 -14.95 6.63 40.10
N ALA A 71 -16.26 6.45 40.00
CA ALA A 71 -17.27 7.44 39.63
C ALA A 71 -17.59 8.42 40.79
N GLY A 72 -17.73 9.70 40.45
CA GLY A 72 -18.30 10.74 41.31
C GLY A 72 -19.39 11.51 40.58
N ASN A 73 -20.59 11.56 41.17
CA ASN A 73 -21.78 12.25 40.67
C ASN A 73 -21.79 13.74 41.06
N TYR A 74 -22.23 14.62 40.15
CA TYR A 74 -22.83 15.91 40.52
C TYR A 74 -24.04 16.26 39.62
N ARG A 75 -25.19 16.50 40.28
CA ARG A 75 -26.44 17.17 39.83
C ARG A 75 -26.24 18.71 39.93
N SER A 76 -26.97 19.67 39.34
CA SER A 76 -28.31 19.82 38.71
C SER A 76 -28.50 21.21 38.05
N ASN A 77 -29.39 21.28 37.04
CA ASN A 77 -30.39 22.32 36.63
C ASN A 77 -30.05 23.83 36.38
N ALA A 78 -30.43 24.36 35.20
CA ALA A 78 -31.56 25.32 35.00
C ALA A 78 -31.64 25.97 33.56
N VAL A 79 -32.71 25.63 32.82
CA VAL A 79 -33.69 26.39 31.98
C VAL A 79 -33.36 27.71 31.20
N ASN A 80 -33.76 27.68 29.91
CA ASN A 80 -34.34 28.70 28.97
C ASN A 80 -33.49 29.73 28.18
N THR A 81 -33.50 29.65 26.84
CA THR A 81 -34.40 30.38 25.90
C THR A 81 -33.90 30.27 24.44
N GLN A 82 -34.80 30.02 23.49
CA GLN A 82 -34.62 30.26 22.04
C GLN A 82 -35.43 31.52 21.64
N PRO A 83 -35.02 32.26 20.59
CA PRO A 83 -35.75 32.13 19.32
C PRO A 83 -34.93 32.26 18.02
N ALA A 84 -35.49 31.65 16.96
CA ALA A 84 -35.49 32.02 15.53
C ALA A 84 -34.20 31.92 14.67
N ALA A 85 -34.22 30.86 13.84
CA ALA A 85 -33.90 30.77 12.41
C ALA A 85 -32.82 31.67 11.78
N ASN A 86 -31.77 31.03 11.23
CA ASN A 86 -31.26 31.27 9.87
C ASN A 86 -30.48 30.04 9.38
N ASN A 87 -30.92 29.49 8.25
CA ASN A 87 -30.27 28.38 7.54
C ASN A 87 -28.93 28.84 6.94
N ALA A 88 -27.83 28.28 7.41
CA ALA A 88 -26.58 28.19 6.68
C ALA A 88 -25.94 26.84 7.04
N TYR A 89 -25.64 26.02 6.04
CA TYR A 89 -25.00 24.72 6.21
C TYR A 89 -23.61 24.93 6.84
N ARG A 90 -23.55 24.86 8.17
CA ARG A 90 -22.34 24.83 8.97
C ARG A 90 -22.03 23.37 9.26
N TYR A 91 -21.01 22.83 8.60
CA TYR A 91 -20.42 21.55 8.99
C TYR A 91 -20.05 21.61 10.47
N PRO A 92 -20.38 20.60 11.28
CA PRO A 92 -19.91 20.57 12.66
C PRO A 92 -18.39 20.47 12.63
N GLU A 93 -17.70 21.48 13.16
CA GLU A 93 -16.32 21.34 13.59
C GLU A 93 -16.33 20.31 14.72
N VAL A 94 -16.12 19.05 14.37
CA VAL A 94 -15.64 18.07 15.33
C VAL A 94 -14.23 18.54 15.65
N GLN A 95 -14.07 19.30 16.73
CA GLN A 95 -12.78 19.52 17.38
C GLN A 95 -12.27 18.16 17.84
N ALA A 96 -11.69 17.40 16.91
CA ALA A 96 -10.81 16.30 17.23
C ALA A 96 -9.63 16.94 17.96
N LYS A 97 -9.70 16.90 19.29
CA LYS A 97 -8.59 17.30 20.15
C LYS A 97 -7.41 16.41 19.75
N MET A 98 -6.51 16.96 18.92
CA MET A 98 -5.29 16.28 18.54
C MET A 98 -4.59 15.85 19.82
N PRO A 99 -4.11 14.60 19.92
CA PRO A 99 -3.24 14.21 21.02
C PRO A 99 -2.12 15.25 21.13
N THR A 100 -1.97 15.88 22.29
CA THR A 100 -0.90 16.86 22.57
C THR A 100 0.50 16.21 22.50
N VAL A 101 0.56 14.89 22.34
CA VAL A 101 1.76 14.12 22.12
C VAL A 101 1.82 13.76 20.63
N LEU A 102 2.82 14.30 19.92
CA LEU A 102 3.13 13.88 18.55
C LEU A 102 3.25 12.35 18.51
N PRO A 103 2.69 11.66 17.49
CA PRO A 103 2.89 10.23 17.33
C PRO A 103 4.37 9.87 17.48
N ALA A 104 4.69 8.86 18.30
CA ALA A 104 6.07 8.53 18.65
C ALA A 104 6.98 8.25 17.43
N PHE A 105 6.39 7.89 16.28
CA PHE A 105 7.15 7.71 15.04
C PHE A 105 7.61 9.03 14.42
N LEU A 106 6.94 10.17 14.65
CA LEU A 106 7.39 11.47 14.12
C LEU A 106 8.73 11.92 14.70
N SER A 107 9.09 11.43 15.88
CA SER A 107 10.40 11.65 16.51
C SER A 107 11.45 10.57 16.19
N GLY A 108 11.09 9.57 15.37
CA GLY A 108 11.99 8.48 15.02
C GLY A 108 13.01 8.90 13.96
N ASN A 109 14.22 8.35 14.04
CA ASN A 109 15.19 8.41 12.95
C ASN A 109 15.07 7.11 12.13
N TYR A 110 14.60 7.22 10.89
CA TYR A 110 14.37 6.08 10.01
C TYR A 110 15.26 6.17 8.78
N ASP A 111 15.84 5.03 8.38
CA ASP A 111 16.66 4.90 7.17
C ASP A 111 15.82 4.65 5.90
N ASN A 112 14.55 4.28 6.08
CA ASN A 112 13.61 3.89 5.03
C ASN A 112 12.46 4.88 4.81
N VAL A 113 12.55 6.09 5.37
CA VAL A 113 11.70 7.24 5.05
C VAL A 113 12.47 8.53 5.36
N ASP A 114 12.46 9.49 4.43
CA ASP A 114 13.08 10.79 4.70
C ASP A 114 12.18 11.60 5.65
N SER A 115 12.79 12.26 6.64
CA SER A 115 12.06 12.94 7.73
C SER A 115 11.07 14.01 7.23
N GLU A 116 11.32 14.62 6.07
CA GLU A 116 10.44 15.59 5.43
C GLU A 116 9.05 15.02 5.07
N TYR A 117 8.96 13.70 4.88
CA TYR A 117 7.71 13.02 4.50
C TYR A 117 6.94 12.45 5.70
N LEU A 118 7.51 12.47 6.90
CA LEU A 118 6.84 11.99 8.11
C LEU A 118 5.51 12.73 8.40
N PRO A 119 5.41 14.06 8.22
CA PRO A 119 4.12 14.75 8.34
C PRO A 119 3.07 14.26 7.33
N LEU A 120 3.46 14.00 6.08
CA LEU A 120 2.55 13.48 5.06
C LEU A 120 2.02 12.10 5.43
N LEU A 121 2.89 11.21 5.91
CA LEU A 121 2.50 9.88 6.43
C LEU A 121 1.59 9.98 7.65
N SER A 122 1.84 10.91 8.57
CA SER A 122 0.98 11.14 9.74
C SER A 122 -0.39 11.70 9.34
N ASN A 123 -0.46 12.60 8.36
CA ASN A 123 -1.72 13.11 7.85
C ASN A 123 -2.53 11.98 7.19
N ALA A 124 -1.88 11.11 6.42
CA ALA A 124 -2.51 9.92 5.84
C ALA A 124 -3.11 8.96 6.90
N GLU A 125 -2.48 8.80 8.06
CA GLU A 125 -3.04 7.96 9.13
C GLU A 125 -4.18 8.67 9.89
N THR A 126 -4.13 10.00 10.03
CA THR A 126 -5.05 10.75 10.91
C THR A 126 -6.28 11.32 10.20
N GLN A 127 -6.20 11.55 8.88
CA GLN A 127 -7.23 12.27 8.11
C GLN A 127 -7.98 11.41 7.10
N SER A 128 -7.62 10.13 6.97
CA SER A 128 -8.23 9.22 5.98
C SER A 128 -9.45 8.47 6.51
N SER A 129 -10.16 7.80 5.61
CA SER A 129 -11.25 6.88 5.96
C SER A 129 -10.78 5.79 6.92
N LEU A 130 -11.72 5.13 7.60
CA LEU A 130 -11.40 4.05 8.54
C LEU A 130 -10.53 2.97 7.89
N ALA A 131 -10.94 2.47 6.72
CA ALA A 131 -10.23 1.41 6.00
C ALA A 131 -8.81 1.84 5.58
N ALA A 132 -8.66 3.04 5.01
CA ALA A 132 -7.38 3.58 4.60
C ALA A 132 -6.45 3.82 5.80
N ARG A 133 -6.98 4.34 6.92
CA ARG A 133 -6.22 4.53 8.15
C ARG A 133 -5.62 3.22 8.67
N GLU A 134 -6.41 2.14 8.71
CA GLU A 134 -5.90 0.84 9.19
C GLU A 134 -4.77 0.32 8.28
N VAL A 135 -4.93 0.43 6.95
CA VAL A 135 -3.89 0.04 5.99
C VAL A 135 -2.62 0.88 6.16
N ILE A 136 -2.73 2.21 6.28
CA ILE A 136 -1.58 3.11 6.48
C ILE A 136 -0.89 2.82 7.81
N SER A 137 -1.65 2.63 8.89
CA SER A 137 -1.11 2.35 10.23
C SER A 137 -0.33 1.03 10.26
N ILE A 138 -0.90 -0.02 9.68
CA ILE A 138 -0.26 -1.33 9.56
C ILE A 138 0.97 -1.27 8.67
N ALA A 139 0.89 -0.62 7.51
CA ALA A 139 2.02 -0.42 6.62
C ALA A 139 3.19 0.28 7.33
N ARG A 140 2.91 1.38 8.04
CA ARG A 140 3.90 2.13 8.81
C ARG A 140 4.53 1.26 9.89
N LYS A 141 3.71 0.55 10.67
CA LYS A 141 4.19 -0.31 11.74
C LYS A 141 5.09 -1.41 11.18
N MET A 142 4.68 -2.06 10.10
CA MET A 142 5.45 -3.11 9.43
C MET A 142 6.79 -2.57 8.90
N ALA A 143 6.78 -1.40 8.24
CA ALA A 143 7.97 -0.85 7.59
C ALA A 143 8.95 -0.22 8.60
N LEU A 144 8.45 0.63 9.50
CA LEU A 144 9.28 1.51 10.33
C LEU A 144 9.60 0.90 11.70
N ASN A 145 8.63 0.22 12.33
CA ASN A 145 8.77 -0.28 13.70
C ASN A 145 9.23 -1.73 13.73
N GLU A 146 8.52 -2.61 13.02
CA GLU A 146 8.78 -4.05 13.00
C GLU A 146 9.90 -4.43 12.03
N ARG A 147 10.22 -3.53 11.08
CA ARG A 147 11.15 -3.80 9.97
C ARG A 147 10.86 -5.13 9.28
N THR A 148 9.57 -5.37 9.02
CA THR A 148 9.07 -6.62 8.47
C THR A 148 9.67 -6.89 7.10
N ILE A 149 10.15 -8.13 6.92
CA ILE A 149 10.61 -8.67 5.64
C ILE A 149 9.70 -9.84 5.29
N ILE A 150 9.15 -9.84 4.09
CA ILE A 150 8.28 -10.89 3.56
C ILE A 150 8.97 -11.55 2.37
N GLN A 151 8.97 -12.88 2.34
CA GLN A 151 9.36 -13.63 1.16
C GLN A 151 8.35 -13.37 0.04
N GLY A 152 8.84 -12.89 -1.11
CA GLY A 152 8.00 -12.48 -2.24
C GLY A 152 8.27 -11.05 -2.68
N GLY A 153 7.41 -10.52 -3.53
CA GLY A 153 7.56 -9.21 -4.15
C GLY A 153 6.75 -8.10 -3.47
N CYS A 154 6.68 -6.95 -4.15
CA CYS A 154 5.86 -5.81 -3.75
C CYS A 154 4.40 -6.19 -3.45
N TRP A 155 3.86 -7.09 -4.26
CA TRP A 155 2.51 -7.60 -4.12
C TRP A 155 2.28 -8.34 -2.79
N ASP A 156 3.18 -9.25 -2.44
CA ASP A 156 3.05 -10.08 -1.22
C ASP A 156 3.07 -9.23 0.04
N TYR A 157 3.90 -8.19 0.04
CA TYR A 157 3.99 -7.25 1.14
C TYR A 157 2.68 -6.48 1.32
N LEU A 158 2.15 -5.91 0.24
CA LEU A 158 0.87 -5.20 0.31
C LEU A 158 -0.29 -6.15 0.66
N ASN A 159 -0.26 -7.39 0.19
CA ASN A 159 -1.25 -8.40 0.55
C ASN A 159 -1.23 -8.66 2.07
N ALA A 160 -0.05 -8.75 2.66
CA ALA A 160 0.11 -8.91 4.10
C ALA A 160 -0.35 -7.66 4.87
N VAL A 161 -0.09 -6.45 4.37
CA VAL A 161 -0.59 -5.20 4.96
C VAL A 161 -2.12 -5.21 5.02
N PHE A 162 -2.80 -5.42 3.89
CA PHE A 162 -4.27 -5.41 3.83
C PHE A 162 -4.87 -6.52 4.70
N LYS A 163 -4.29 -7.72 4.67
CA LYS A 163 -4.73 -8.84 5.52
C LYS A 163 -4.60 -8.53 7.01
N ARG A 164 -3.49 -7.90 7.44
CA ARG A 164 -3.27 -7.52 8.85
C ARG A 164 -4.15 -6.34 9.28
N ALA A 165 -4.47 -5.44 8.35
CA ALA A 165 -5.42 -4.35 8.57
C ALA A 165 -6.87 -4.85 8.68
N GLY A 166 -7.15 -6.09 8.27
CA GLY A 166 -8.48 -6.69 8.37
C GLY A 166 -9.50 -6.06 7.41
N VAL A 167 -9.02 -5.48 6.30
CA VAL A 167 -9.87 -4.81 5.31
C VAL A 167 -10.01 -5.65 4.04
N THR A 168 -11.11 -5.45 3.32
CA THR A 168 -11.25 -5.91 1.94
C THR A 168 -10.76 -4.83 0.97
N ARG A 169 -10.84 -5.09 -0.33
CA ARG A 169 -10.44 -4.13 -1.36
C ARG A 169 -11.26 -4.25 -2.63
N ASP A 170 -11.70 -3.11 -3.14
CA ASP A 170 -12.47 -2.97 -4.35
C ASP A 170 -11.59 -2.48 -5.50
N THR A 171 -11.81 -2.96 -6.72
CA THR A 171 -11.10 -2.44 -7.90
C THR A 171 -11.81 -1.18 -8.40
N ILE A 172 -11.14 -0.03 -8.30
CA ILE A 172 -11.69 1.28 -8.69
C ILE A 172 -11.31 1.63 -10.13
N HIS A 173 -10.08 1.29 -10.51
CA HIS A 173 -9.56 1.52 -11.85
C HIS A 173 -8.86 0.26 -12.35
N LYS A 174 -9.05 -0.06 -13.63
CA LYS A 174 -8.38 -1.20 -14.27
C LYS A 174 -8.05 -0.89 -15.73
N GLY A 175 -6.77 -0.92 -16.02
CA GLY A 175 -6.17 -0.94 -17.34
C GLY A 175 -5.14 -2.06 -17.46
N THR A 176 -4.32 -1.99 -18.50
CA THR A 176 -3.33 -3.01 -18.85
C THR A 176 -1.92 -2.44 -18.73
N TYR A 177 -1.01 -3.22 -18.15
CA TYR A 177 0.40 -2.86 -18.07
C TYR A 177 0.98 -2.48 -19.45
N GLY A 178 1.65 -1.33 -19.52
CA GLY A 178 2.24 -0.78 -20.75
C GLY A 178 1.25 -0.20 -21.76
N GLN A 179 -0.06 -0.37 -21.56
CA GLN A 179 -1.10 0.04 -22.54
C GLN A 179 -2.14 1.00 -21.97
N GLY A 180 -2.40 0.94 -20.66
CA GLY A 180 -3.47 1.71 -20.02
C GLY A 180 -4.88 1.11 -20.26
N PRO A 181 -5.96 1.90 -20.12
CA PRO A 181 -5.93 3.32 -19.73
C PRO A 181 -5.22 3.52 -18.40
N TYR A 182 -4.58 4.69 -18.26
CA TYR A 182 -3.94 5.07 -17.01
C TYR A 182 -4.91 5.95 -16.21
N ALA A 183 -4.89 5.78 -14.89
CA ALA A 183 -5.76 6.51 -13.98
C ALA A 183 -5.45 8.01 -13.97
N ASN A 184 -6.49 8.82 -13.78
CA ASN A 184 -6.34 10.23 -13.48
C ASN A 184 -5.90 10.42 -12.02
N SER A 185 -5.16 11.49 -11.74
CA SER A 185 -4.67 11.78 -10.38
C SER A 185 -5.80 11.86 -9.35
N GLY A 186 -6.94 12.46 -9.73
CA GLY A 186 -8.12 12.58 -8.89
C GLY A 186 -8.88 11.28 -8.62
N GLU A 187 -8.53 10.16 -9.27
CA GLU A 187 -9.05 8.82 -8.94
C GLU A 187 -8.27 8.18 -7.79
N ILE A 188 -7.07 8.68 -7.46
CA ILE A 188 -6.15 8.07 -6.49
C ILE A 188 -6.39 8.69 -5.11
N GLU A 189 -6.63 7.83 -4.12
CA GLU A 189 -6.88 8.21 -2.74
C GLU A 189 -5.89 7.56 -1.78
N VAL A 190 -5.71 8.19 -0.61
CA VAL A 190 -4.87 7.67 0.47
C VAL A 190 -5.29 6.25 0.83
N GLY A 191 -4.31 5.34 0.93
CA GLY A 191 -4.55 3.93 1.23
C GLY A 191 -4.79 3.05 0.01
N ASP A 192 -4.88 3.62 -1.19
CA ASP A 192 -4.99 2.84 -2.42
C ASP A 192 -3.74 2.00 -2.66
N TRP A 193 -3.96 0.73 -2.99
CA TRP A 193 -2.96 -0.14 -3.56
C TRP A 193 -2.95 0.11 -5.07
N LEU A 194 -1.82 0.64 -5.54
CA LEU A 194 -1.59 0.97 -6.93
C LEU A 194 -0.77 -0.09 -7.62
N TYR A 195 -1.08 -0.33 -8.90
CA TYR A 195 -0.13 -0.87 -9.85
C TYR A 195 0.23 0.21 -10.88
N TYR A 196 1.53 0.37 -11.11
CA TYR A 196 2.06 1.42 -11.98
C TYR A 196 3.36 1.01 -12.65
N ILE A 197 3.72 1.74 -13.71
CA ILE A 197 5.00 1.60 -14.39
C ILE A 197 6.05 2.38 -13.59
N ASN A 198 7.08 1.70 -13.12
CA ASN A 198 8.16 2.32 -12.36
C ASN A 198 9.22 2.94 -13.29
N HIS A 199 9.05 4.22 -13.62
CA HIS A 199 9.97 4.97 -14.47
C HIS A 199 11.37 5.12 -13.88
N GLY A 200 11.50 5.12 -12.55
CA GLY A 200 12.80 5.10 -11.87
C GLY A 200 13.52 3.75 -11.94
N TYR A 201 12.89 2.72 -12.54
CA TYR A 201 13.42 1.37 -12.59
C TYR A 201 13.07 0.65 -13.91
N ASN A 202 13.63 1.14 -15.02
CA ASN A 202 13.52 0.53 -16.35
C ASN A 202 12.07 0.36 -16.86
N GLY A 203 11.11 1.10 -16.31
CA GLY A 203 9.71 1.03 -16.73
C GLY A 203 9.07 -0.34 -16.45
N VAL A 204 9.50 -1.04 -15.40
CA VAL A 204 8.90 -2.33 -15.02
C VAL A 204 7.62 -2.15 -14.20
N GLU A 205 6.77 -3.18 -14.21
CA GLU A 205 5.61 -3.26 -13.32
C GLU A 205 6.03 -3.15 -11.86
N HIS A 206 5.28 -2.36 -11.09
CA HIS A 206 5.45 -2.26 -9.66
C HIS A 206 4.12 -2.03 -8.95
N SER A 207 4.04 -2.47 -7.70
CA SER A 207 2.91 -2.17 -6.83
C SER A 207 3.34 -1.44 -5.57
N GLY A 208 2.52 -0.51 -5.11
CA GLY A 208 2.81 0.33 -3.97
C GLY A 208 1.55 0.83 -3.29
N LEU A 209 1.68 1.21 -2.02
CA LEU A 209 0.58 1.83 -1.28
C LEU A 209 0.72 3.35 -1.35
N PHE A 210 -0.33 4.01 -1.83
CA PHE A 210 -0.38 5.46 -1.93
C PHE A 210 -0.57 6.10 -0.56
N VAL A 211 0.34 7.01 -0.20
CA VAL A 211 0.28 7.76 1.06
C VAL A 211 -0.23 9.18 0.83
N GLY A 212 0.18 9.82 -0.26
CA GLY A 212 -0.26 11.17 -0.61
C GLY A 212 0.59 11.79 -1.70
N TRP A 213 0.03 12.82 -2.36
CA TRP A 213 0.76 13.62 -3.33
C TRP A 213 1.83 14.47 -2.65
N VAL A 214 3.02 14.47 -3.23
CA VAL A 214 4.07 15.47 -2.94
C VAL A 214 3.90 16.64 -3.91
N ASP A 215 3.64 16.33 -5.19
CA ASP A 215 3.23 17.27 -6.23
C ASP A 215 2.28 16.54 -7.20
N GLU A 216 0.99 16.83 -7.10
CA GLU A 216 -0.04 16.18 -7.94
C GLU A 216 0.05 16.58 -9.42
N GLN A 217 0.47 17.81 -9.72
CA GLN A 217 0.60 18.29 -11.10
C GLN A 217 1.75 17.57 -11.81
N ALA A 218 2.86 17.37 -11.10
CA ALA A 218 3.98 16.56 -11.57
C ALA A 218 3.75 15.04 -11.41
N LYS A 219 2.59 14.62 -10.87
CA LYS A 219 2.25 13.22 -10.54
C LYS A 219 3.30 12.53 -9.66
N GLN A 220 3.90 13.28 -8.74
CA GLN A 220 4.86 12.79 -7.77
C GLN A 220 4.17 12.53 -6.44
N ALA A 221 4.26 11.31 -5.93
CA ALA A 221 3.62 10.91 -4.69
C ALA A 221 4.53 10.11 -3.79
N LEU A 222 4.28 10.23 -2.49
CA LEU A 222 4.88 9.36 -1.50
C LEU A 222 4.20 7.98 -1.57
N ILE A 223 5.00 6.97 -1.87
CA ILE A 223 4.56 5.58 -1.96
C ILE A 223 5.34 4.73 -0.96
N LEU A 224 4.63 3.87 -0.22
CA LEU A 224 5.27 2.72 0.40
C LEU A 224 5.56 1.69 -0.69
N SER A 225 6.84 1.42 -0.90
CA SER A 225 7.35 0.48 -1.88
C SER A 225 8.16 -0.61 -1.19
N TYR A 226 7.90 -1.87 -1.57
CA TYR A 226 8.69 -3.02 -1.15
C TYR A 226 9.36 -3.66 -2.35
N ALA A 227 10.69 -3.75 -2.35
CA ALA A 227 11.42 -4.41 -3.44
C ALA A 227 11.36 -5.94 -3.31
N GLY A 228 11.44 -6.45 -2.08
CA GLY A 228 11.31 -7.88 -1.78
C GLY A 228 12.40 -8.79 -2.34
N GLU A 229 12.02 -10.04 -2.58
CA GLU A 229 12.82 -11.13 -3.14
C GLU A 229 14.03 -11.51 -2.27
N SER A 230 15.24 -11.45 -2.83
CA SER A 230 16.51 -11.74 -2.13
C SER A 230 16.96 -10.60 -1.23
N ARG A 231 16.28 -9.44 -1.29
CA ARG A 231 16.64 -8.27 -0.49
C ARG A 231 16.18 -8.46 0.94
N ARG A 232 17.09 -8.25 1.89
CA ARG A 232 16.85 -8.34 3.33
C ARG A 232 16.54 -6.97 3.93
N GLU A 233 15.73 -6.19 3.23
CA GLU A 233 15.40 -4.82 3.58
C GLU A 233 13.89 -4.68 3.77
N PRO A 234 13.43 -3.90 4.77
CA PRO A 234 12.01 -3.60 4.93
C PRO A 234 11.51 -2.72 3.78
N ALA A 235 10.18 -2.57 3.69
CA ALA A 235 9.58 -1.59 2.80
C ALA A 235 10.04 -0.17 3.13
N ARG A 236 10.02 0.70 2.14
CA ARG A 236 10.46 2.09 2.24
C ARG A 236 9.43 3.05 1.68
N TYR A 237 9.40 4.25 2.25
CA TYR A 237 8.63 5.37 1.72
C TYR A 237 9.55 6.22 0.86
N ARG A 238 9.21 6.38 -0.42
CA ARG A 238 9.94 7.23 -1.37
C ARG A 238 8.96 7.91 -2.31
N VAL A 239 9.42 8.97 -2.97
CA VAL A 239 8.66 9.66 -4.01
C VAL A 239 8.75 8.86 -5.31
N TYR A 240 7.60 8.62 -5.94
CA TYR A 240 7.49 7.94 -7.23
C TYR A 240 6.69 8.79 -8.22
N ASP A 241 7.03 8.64 -9.50
CA ASP A 241 6.22 9.13 -10.62
C ASP A 241 5.05 8.17 -10.87
N LEU A 242 3.83 8.68 -10.75
CA LEU A 242 2.57 7.97 -10.93
C LEU A 242 1.88 8.29 -12.26
N SER A 243 2.62 8.74 -13.27
CA SER A 243 2.09 9.05 -14.60
C SER A 243 1.40 7.89 -15.30
N ASN A 244 1.75 6.66 -14.93
CA ASN A 244 1.26 5.43 -15.56
C ASN A 244 0.74 4.42 -14.53
N VAL A 245 -0.12 4.86 -13.62
CA VAL A 245 -0.94 3.98 -12.78
C VAL A 245 -2.00 3.33 -13.66
N TYR A 246 -2.04 2.01 -13.74
CA TYR A 246 -3.02 1.27 -14.55
C TYR A 246 -3.96 0.41 -13.70
N GLN A 247 -3.76 0.32 -12.38
CA GLN A 247 -4.75 -0.32 -11.51
C GLN A 247 -4.79 0.34 -10.14
N ILE A 248 -6.00 0.53 -9.63
CA ILE A 248 -6.27 1.05 -8.29
C ILE A 248 -7.14 0.04 -7.55
N MET A 249 -6.65 -0.45 -6.42
CA MET A 249 -7.44 -1.24 -5.47
C MET A 249 -7.60 -0.44 -4.18
N ARG A 250 -8.84 -0.17 -3.78
CA ARG A 250 -9.16 0.69 -2.63
C ARG A 250 -9.60 -0.11 -1.42
N PRO A 251 -9.05 0.14 -0.22
CA PRO A 251 -9.48 -0.55 1.00
C PRO A 251 -10.92 -0.24 1.38
N ASN A 252 -11.65 -1.25 1.87
CA ASN A 252 -13.03 -1.15 2.32
C ASN A 252 -13.29 -2.00 3.58
N VAL A 253 -14.31 -1.65 4.37
CA VAL A 253 -14.71 -2.32 5.63
C VAL A 253 -16.01 -3.09 5.49
#